data_AF-A0A3L7LSS9-F1
#
_entry.id   AF-A0A3L7LSS9-F1
#
_cell.length_a   1.000
_cell.length_b   1.000
_cell.length_c   1.000
_cell.angle_alpha   90.00
_cell.angle_beta   90.00
_cell.angle_gamma   90.00
#
_symmetry.space_group_name_H-M   'P 1'
#
loop_
_entity.id
_entity.type
_entity.pdbx_description
1 polymer ?
#
loop_
_entity_poly.entity_id
_entity_poly.type
_entity_poly.pdbx_seq_one_letter_code
_entity_poly.pdbx_strand_id
1 'polypeptide(L)' 'MNYSTKPILTINFKAGGGAVLDRIIQSYGFDTKIEYCKHLGITASNLSMRYKRDLYPSDLVVKCLVNTGVRMEWLTGGQ' A
#
# COMPACT_ATOMS: atom_id res chain seq x y z
N MET A 1 -28.41 -21.08 -5.50
CA MET A 1 -27.76 -19.78 -5.19
C MET A 1 -26.26 -20.03 -5.27
N ASN A 2 -25.64 -19.67 -6.40
CA ASN A 2 -24.23 -19.96 -6.64
C ASN A 2 -23.40 -18.90 -5.94
N TYR A 3 -22.85 -19.23 -4.76
CA TYR A 3 -21.83 -18.41 -4.13
C TYR A 3 -20.57 -18.55 -4.98
N SER A 4 -20.37 -17.62 -5.92
CA SER A 4 -19.07 -17.44 -6.57
C SER A 4 -18.09 -17.03 -5.47
N THR A 5 -17.33 -17.99 -4.94
CA THR A 5 -16.30 -17.72 -3.94
C THR A 5 -15.25 -16.83 -4.58
N LYS A 6 -15.21 -15.54 -4.18
CA LYS A 6 -14.07 -14.68 -4.50
C LYS A 6 -12.80 -15.39 -3.99
N PRO A 7 -11.72 -15.45 -4.79
CA PRO A 7 -10.47 -16.06 -4.35
C PRO A 7 -9.96 -15.34 -3.09
N ILE A 8 -9.42 -16.12 -2.15
CA ILE A 8 -8.82 -15.56 -0.93
C ILE A 8 -7.57 -14.77 -1.33
N LEU A 9 -7.53 -13.52 -0.91
CA LEU A 9 -6.36 -12.66 -1.09
C LEU A 9 -5.19 -13.21 -0.26
N THR A 10 -4.09 -13.54 -0.93
CA THR A 10 -2.85 -13.98 -0.28
C THR A 10 -1.85 -12.84 -0.20
N ILE A 11 -1.38 -12.52 1.01
CA ILE A 11 -0.40 -11.45 1.25
C ILE A 11 0.94 -12.07 1.68
N ASN A 12 2.02 -11.69 1.00
CA ASN A 12 3.38 -11.98 1.46
C ASN A 12 3.86 -10.83 2.35
N PHE A 13 3.89 -11.06 3.67
CA PHE A 13 4.33 -10.02 4.61
C PHE A 13 5.84 -9.72 4.57
N LYS A 14 6.62 -10.55 3.89
CA LYS A 14 8.08 -10.49 3.89
C LYS A 14 8.69 -9.92 2.59
N ALA A 15 7.87 -9.61 1.58
CA ALA A 15 8.35 -9.10 0.29
C ALA A 15 7.26 -8.31 -0.46
N GLY A 16 7.63 -7.61 -1.54
CA GLY A 16 6.70 -6.92 -2.43
C GLY A 16 6.14 -5.61 -1.86
N GLY A 17 6.71 -5.12 -0.75
CA GLY A 17 6.31 -3.89 -0.11
C GLY A 17 6.44 -2.66 -1.01
N GLY A 18 7.43 -2.61 -1.90
CA GLY A 18 7.64 -1.50 -2.82
C GLY A 18 6.45 -1.26 -3.73
N ALA A 19 5.91 -2.31 -4.35
CA ALA A 19 4.75 -2.20 -5.23
C ALA A 19 3.47 -1.78 -4.47
N VAL A 20 3.33 -2.24 -3.23
CA VAL A 20 2.23 -1.81 -2.35
C VAL A 20 2.38 -0.34 -1.96
N LEU A 21 3.60 0.12 -1.64
CA LEU A 21 3.88 1.53 -1.35
C LEU A 21 3.54 2.44 -2.55
N ASP A 22 3.91 2.05 -3.77
CA ASP A 22 3.59 2.83 -4.97
C ASP A 22 2.07 2.97 -5.14
N ARG A 23 1.30 1.90 -4.93
CA ARG A 23 -0.18 1.96 -4.97
C ARG A 23 -0.78 2.77 -3.83
N ILE A 24 -0.18 2.72 -2.63
CA ILE A 24 -0.59 3.60 -1.52
C ILE A 24 -0.43 5.06 -1.96
N ILE A 25 0.73 5.45 -2.49
CA ILE A 25 0.97 6.84 -2.91
C ILE A 25 -0.03 7.26 -4.00
N GLN A 26 -0.26 6.38 -4.98
CA GLN A 26 -1.26 6.58 -6.03
C GLN A 26 -2.69 6.73 -5.47
N SER A 27 -3.07 5.97 -4.44
CA SER A 27 -4.41 6.03 -3.85
C SER A 27 -4.75 7.37 -3.22
N TYR A 28 -3.73 8.09 -2.73
CA TYR A 28 -3.90 9.44 -2.19
C TYR A 28 -3.88 10.52 -3.28
N GLY A 29 -3.56 10.17 -4.54
CA GLY A 29 -3.45 11.12 -5.65
C GLY A 29 -2.18 11.98 -5.60
N PHE A 30 -1.10 11.51 -4.97
CA PHE A 30 0.18 12.22 -4.97
C PHE A 30 1.00 11.88 -6.22
N ASP A 31 1.51 12.91 -6.89
CA ASP A 31 2.40 12.75 -8.05
C ASP A 31 3.82 12.36 -7.63
N THR A 32 4.20 12.67 -6.38
CA THR A 32 5.54 12.41 -5.87
C THR A 32 5.56 11.72 -4.51
N LYS A 33 6.62 10.91 -4.29
CA LYS A 33 6.89 10.28 -3.00
C LYS A 33 7.14 11.30 -1.88
N ILE A 34 7.59 12.52 -2.23
CA ILE A 34 7.86 13.59 -1.27
C ILE A 34 6.55 14.17 -0.71
N GLU A 35 5.52 14.33 -1.53
CA GLU A 35 4.21 14.80 -1.06
C GLU A 35 3.58 13.80 -0.08
N TYR A 36 3.70 12.51 -0.38
CA TYR A 36 3.28 11.48 0.56
C TYR A 36 4.07 11.51 1.88
N CYS A 37 5.39 11.74 1.82
CA CYS A 37 6.21 11.92 3.03
C CYS A 37 5.72 13.11 3.88
N LYS A 38 5.39 14.24 3.24
CA LYS A 38 4.83 15.42 3.92
C LYS A 38 3.49 15.09 4.58
N HIS A 39 2.60 14.39 3.87
CA HIS A 39 1.31 13.95 4.41
C HIS A 39 1.45 13.05 5.63
N LEU A 40 2.40 12.10 5.60
CA LEU A 40 2.68 11.21 6.72
C LEU A 40 3.48 11.84 7.87
N GLY A 41 4.08 13.01 7.66
CA GLY A 41 5.01 13.60 8.63
C GLY A 41 6.31 12.82 8.81
N ILE A 42 6.81 12.16 7.75
CA ILE A 42 8.07 11.39 7.77
C ILE A 42 9.10 11.98 6.80
N THR A 43 10.37 11.61 6.98
CA THR A 43 11.44 11.99 6.07
C THR A 43 11.48 11.10 4.82
N ALA A 44 12.05 11.62 3.72
CA ALA A 44 12.31 10.83 2.51
C ALA A 44 13.25 9.62 2.77
N SER A 45 14.20 9.74 3.71
CA SER A 45 15.06 8.63 4.11
C SER A 45 14.29 7.51 4.82
N ASN A 46 13.26 7.84 5.61
CA ASN A 46 12.37 6.84 6.23
C ASN A 46 11.62 6.06 5.15
N LEU A 47 10.98 6.75 4.20
CA LEU A 47 10.25 6.10 3.11
C LEU A 47 11.18 5.28 2.21
N SER A 48 12.36 5.80 1.87
CA SER A 48 13.38 5.08 1.09
C SER A 48 13.82 3.78 1.78
N MET A 49 13.98 3.80 3.10
CA MET A 49 14.29 2.59 3.87
C MET A 49 13.16 1.54 3.80
N ARG A 50 11.89 1.97 3.74
CA ARG A 50 10.76 1.05 3.57
C ARG A 50 10.77 0.38 2.20
N TYR A 51 11.04 1.13 1.13
CA TYR A 51 11.27 0.55 -0.21
C TYR A 51 12.45 -0.42 -0.21
N LYS A 52 13.57 -0.06 0.42
CA LYS A 52 14.77 -0.91 0.47
C LYS A 52 14.56 -2.21 1.23
N ARG A 53 13.78 -2.19 2.31
CA ARG A 53 13.44 -3.40 3.09
C ARG A 53 12.46 -4.31 2.34
N ASP A 54 11.65 -3.73 1.46
CA ASP A 54 10.62 -4.39 0.65
C ASP A 54 9.62 -5.24 1.46
N LEU A 55 9.49 -4.96 2.76
CA LEU A 55 8.52 -5.62 3.63
C LEU A 55 7.12 -5.03 3.40
N TYR A 56 6.11 -5.87 3.51
CA TYR A 56 4.73 -5.44 3.34
C TYR A 56 4.35 -4.36 4.38
N PRO A 57 3.92 -3.17 3.96
CA PRO A 57 3.72 -2.04 4.85
C PRO A 57 2.33 -2.07 5.50
N SER A 58 2.06 -3.08 6.35
CA SER A 58 0.74 -3.30 6.97
C SER A 58 0.17 -2.05 7.64
N ASP A 59 1.01 -1.28 8.33
CA ASP A 59 0.64 -0.04 9.00
C ASP A 59 0.11 1.01 8.03
N LEU A 60 0.76 1.14 6.86
CA LEU A 60 0.36 2.11 5.84
C LEU A 60 -0.82 1.61 5.01
N VAL A 61 -0.94 0.30 4.79
CA VAL A 61 -2.10 -0.31 4.11
C VAL A 61 -3.38 -0.03 4.88
N VAL A 62 -3.40 -0.31 6.20
CA VAL A 62 -4.60 -0.09 7.01
C VAL A 62 -5.01 1.39 6.99
N LYS A 63 -4.04 2.31 7.15
CA LYS A 63 -4.30 3.75 7.06
C LYS A 63 -4.84 4.17 5.69
N CYS A 64 -4.22 3.68 4.62
CA CYS A 64 -4.63 3.96 3.25
C CYS A 64 -6.07 3.51 2.99
N LEU A 65 -6.45 2.29 3.39
CA LEU A 65 -7.81 1.78 3.22
C LEU A 65 -8.85 2.65 3.91
N VAL A 66 -8.58 3.06 5.15
CA VAL A 66 -9.48 3.93 5.93
C VAL A 66 -9.60 5.33 5.30
N ASN A 67 -8.49 5.90 4.84
CA ASN A 67 -8.47 7.28 4.37
C ASN A 67 -8.98 7.46 2.94
N THR A 68 -8.80 6.44 2.08
CA THR A 68 -9.06 6.55 0.64
C THR A 68 -10.23 5.69 0.15
N GLY A 69 -10.61 4.67 0.92
CA GLY A 69 -11.66 3.73 0.51
C GLY A 69 -11.29 2.85 -0.69
N VAL A 70 -10.02 2.78 -1.09
CA VAL A 70 -9.60 1.90 -2.19
C VAL A 70 -9.87 0.43 -1.88
N ARG A 71 -10.06 -0.37 -2.93
CA ARG A 71 -10.25 -1.81 -2.79
C ARG A 71 -8.98 -2.47 -2.27
N MET A 72 -9.11 -3.34 -1.27
CA MET A 72 -7.98 -4.08 -0.70
C MET A 72 -7.29 -4.94 -1.77
N GLU A 73 -8.06 -5.63 -2.62
CA GLU A 73 -7.51 -6.50 -3.67
C GLU A 73 -6.59 -5.74 -4.65
N TRP A 74 -6.95 -4.50 -4.98
CA TRP A 74 -6.13 -3.62 -5.81
C TRP A 74 -4.90 -3.14 -5.05
N LEU A 75 -5.08 -2.64 -3.83
CA LEU A 75 -3.98 -2.06 -3.05
C LEU A 75 -2.88 -3.09 -2.75
N THR A 76 -3.27 -4.31 -2.41
CA THR A 76 -2.32 -5.35 -2.01
C THR A 76 -1.85 -6.19 -3.19
N GLY A 77 -2.76 -6.58 -4.09
CA GLY A 77 -2.50 -7.54 -5.16
C GLY A 77 -2.42 -6.94 -6.57
N GLY A 78 -2.80 -5.67 -6.75
CA GLY A 78 -2.82 -4.99 -8.05
C GLY A 78 -3.99 -5.39 -8.97
N GLN A 79 -5.03 -6.03 -8.43
CA GLN A 79 -6.20 -6.54 -9.18
C GLN A 79 -7.39 -5.58 -9.25
#